data_AF-A0A7G1KRP3-F1
#
_entry.id   AF-A0A7G1KRP3-F1
#
_cell.length_a   1.000
_cell.length_b   1.000
_cell.length_c   1.000
_cell.angle_alpha   90.00
_cell.angle_beta   90.00
_cell.angle_gamma   90.00
#
_symmetry.space_group_name_H-M   'P 1'
#
loop_
_entity.id
_entity.type
_entity.pdbx_description
1 polymer ?
#
loop_
_entity_poly.entity_id
_entity_poly.type
_entity_poly.pdbx_seq_one_letter_code
_entity_poly.pdbx_strand_id
1 'polypeptide(L)' 'MPQARITLVNDQSDFAESRAAEKAENTRRCAMAARAVASYATDADDCTSLLAMLGLDAAAGKAAGPE' A
#
# COMPACT_ATOMS: atom_id res chain seq x y z
N MET A 1 -30.05 8.48 35.64
CA MET A 1 -29.03 7.62 35.02
C MET A 1 -28.20 8.47 34.05
N PRO A 2 -26.95 8.83 34.33
CA PRO A 2 -26.16 9.61 33.39
C PRO A 2 -25.69 8.68 32.26
N GLN A 3 -26.06 9.00 31.02
CA GLN A 3 -25.62 8.26 29.84
C GLN A 3 -24.14 8.55 29.61
N ALA A 4 -23.33 7.50 29.61
CA ALA A 4 -21.98 7.56 29.09
C ALA A 4 -22.06 7.92 27.60
N ARG A 5 -21.80 9.18 27.26
CA ARG A 5 -21.44 9.59 25.91
C ARG A 5 -20.07 9.00 25.65
N ILE A 6 -20.04 7.75 25.23
CA ILE A 6 -18.83 7.03 24.86
C ILE A 6 -18.18 7.84 23.73
N THR A 7 -16.92 8.17 23.92
CA THR A 7 -16.02 8.94 23.06
C THR A 7 -15.74 8.19 21.75
N LEU A 8 -16.78 7.86 20.98
CA LEU A 8 -16.70 7.03 19.77
C LEU A 8 -15.80 7.64 18.68
N VAL A 9 -15.64 8.98 18.71
CA VAL A 9 -14.81 9.72 17.76
C VAL A 9 -13.31 9.51 18.02
N ASN A 10 -12.89 9.34 19.27
CA ASN A 10 -11.47 9.15 19.60
C ASN A 10 -11.01 7.76 19.13
N ASP A 11 -11.77 6.73 19.47
CA ASP A 11 -11.47 5.34 19.10
C ASP A 11 -11.43 5.16 17.56
N GLN A 12 -12.41 5.73 16.83
CA GLN A 12 -12.40 5.71 15.37
C GLN A 12 -11.21 6.47 14.76
N SER A 13 -10.69 7.50 15.42
CA SER A 13 -9.51 8.25 14.98
C SER A 13 -8.23 7.43 15.15
N ASP A 14 -8.06 6.75 16.29
CA ASP A 14 -6.91 5.88 16.55
C ASP A 14 -6.88 4.67 15.58
N PHE A 15 -8.04 4.09 15.29
CA PHE A 15 -8.16 3.04 14.27
C PHE A 15 -7.96 3.57 12.84
N ALA A 16 -8.43 4.78 12.54
CA ALA A 16 -8.22 5.40 11.24
C ALA A 16 -6.74 5.72 10.99
N GLU A 17 -6.02 6.20 12.01
CA GLU A 17 -4.58 6.46 11.95
C GLU A 17 -3.79 5.16 11.76
N SER A 18 -4.10 4.13 12.55
CA SER A 18 -3.48 2.81 12.42
C SER A 18 -3.69 2.23 11.02
N ARG A 19 -4.91 2.29 10.49
CA ARG A 19 -5.24 1.81 9.14
C ARG A 19 -4.57 2.62 8.04
N ALA A 20 -4.43 3.94 8.22
CA ALA A 20 -3.71 4.81 7.30
C ALA A 20 -2.22 4.47 7.26
N ALA A 21 -1.61 4.23 8.43
CA ALA A 21 -0.22 3.80 8.54
C ALA A 21 0.00 2.44 7.87
N GLU A 22 -0.89 1.46 8.11
CA GLU A 22 -0.83 0.15 7.44
C GLU A 22 -0.99 0.27 5.93
N LYS A 23 -1.89 1.13 5.44
CA LYS A 23 -2.07 1.37 4.01
C LYS A 23 -0.84 2.03 3.37
N ALA A 24 -0.21 2.98 4.06
CA ALA A 24 1.01 3.64 3.59
C ALA A 24 2.17 2.62 3.49
N GLU A 25 2.34 1.79 4.52
CA GLU A 25 3.35 0.74 4.53
C GLU A 25 3.09 -0.33 3.46
N ASN A 26 1.83 -0.73 3.25
CA ASN A 26 1.46 -1.62 2.16
C ASN A 26 1.81 -1.00 0.80
N THR A 27 1.48 0.28 0.59
CA THR A 27 1.82 1.00 -0.65
C THR A 27 3.33 1.01 -0.90
N ARG A 28 4.13 1.24 0.15
CA ARG A 28 5.60 1.19 0.09
C ARG A 28 6.11 -0.20 -0.30
N ARG A 29 5.58 -1.26 0.31
CA ARG A 29 5.96 -2.64 -0.01
C ARG A 29 5.57 -3.03 -1.43
N CYS A 30 4.37 -2.66 -1.87
CA CYS A 30 3.93 -2.86 -3.25
C CYS A 30 4.86 -2.15 -4.24
N ALA A 31 5.29 -0.93 -3.93
CA ALA A 31 6.19 -0.19 -4.79
C ALA A 31 7.59 -0.84 -4.90
N MET A 32 8.13 -1.33 -3.78
CA MET A 32 9.39 -2.08 -3.76
C MET A 32 9.29 -3.40 -4.52
N ALA A 33 8.19 -4.13 -4.34
CA ALA A 33 7.95 -5.38 -5.06
C ALA A 33 7.82 -5.14 -6.56
N ALA A 34 7.09 -4.10 -6.99
CA ALA A 34 6.96 -3.76 -8.40
C ALA A 34 8.31 -3.40 -9.04
N ARG A 35 9.20 -2.71 -8.30
CA ARG A 35 10.57 -2.45 -8.74
C ARG A 35 11.42 -3.72 -8.84
N ALA A 36 11.33 -4.60 -7.86
CA ALA A 36 12.06 -5.87 -7.88
C ALA A 36 11.67 -6.71 -9.10
N VAL A 37 10.36 -6.77 -9.41
CA VAL A 37 9.84 -7.43 -10.62
C VAL A 37 10.41 -6.78 -11.87
N ALA A 38 10.39 -5.45 -11.97
CA ALA A 38 10.95 -4.74 -13.12
C ALA A 38 12.45 -4.99 -13.33
N SER A 39 13.23 -5.21 -12.26
CA SER A 39 14.66 -5.55 -12.34
C SER A 39 14.92 -6.98 -12.82
N TYR A 40 13.94 -7.89 -12.68
CA TYR A 40 14.07 -9.30 -13.03
C TYR A 40 13.34 -9.67 -14.33
N ALA A 41 12.43 -8.81 -14.79
CA ALA A 41 11.68 -9.00 -16.02
C ALA A 41 12.60 -8.90 -17.25
N THR A 42 12.28 -9.71 -18.26
CA THR A 42 13.05 -9.75 -19.51
C THR A 42 12.69 -8.57 -20.42
N ASP A 43 11.42 -8.18 -20.44
CA ASP A 43 10.88 -7.08 -21.24
C ASP A 43 9.64 -6.45 -20.55
N ALA A 44 9.03 -5.46 -21.21
CA ALA A 44 7.91 -4.72 -20.66
C ALA A 44 6.60 -5.55 -20.56
N ASP A 45 6.37 -6.48 -21.49
CA ASP A 45 5.20 -7.36 -21.49
C ASP A 45 5.33 -8.44 -20.41
N ASP A 46 6.53 -9.01 -20.26
CA ASP A 46 6.88 -9.94 -19.19
C ASP A 46 6.72 -9.27 -17.81
N CYS A 47 7.26 -8.06 -17.64
CA CYS A 47 7.09 -7.28 -16.42
C CYS A 47 5.60 -7.05 -16.08
N THR A 48 4.81 -6.66 -17.07
CA THR A 48 3.37 -6.42 -16.90
C THR A 48 2.64 -7.71 -16.49
N SER A 49 2.99 -8.84 -17.09
CA SER A 49 2.42 -10.15 -16.76
C SER A 49 2.78 -10.59 -15.34
N LEU A 50 4.04 -10.42 -14.92
CA LEU A 50 4.50 -10.72 -13.57
C LEU A 50 3.81 -9.84 -12.52
N LEU A 51 3.67 -8.54 -12.79
CA LEU A 51 2.96 -7.61 -11.90
C LEU A 51 1.48 -8.02 -11.74
N ALA A 52 0.80 -8.35 -12.84
CA ALA A 52 -0.58 -8.80 -12.82
C ALA A 52 -0.77 -10.08 -11.99
N MET A 53 0.16 -11.05 -12.10
CA MET A 53 0.11 -12.28 -11.30
C MET A 53 0.26 -12.03 -9.79
N LEU A 54 1.00 -10.97 -9.43
CA LEU A 54 1.21 -10.57 -8.03
C LEU A 54 0.13 -9.60 -7.51
N GLY A 55 -0.81 -9.20 -8.36
CA GLY A 55 -1.80 -8.16 -8.04
C GLY A 55 -1.17 -6.79 -7.80
N LEU A 56 0.02 -6.56 -8.36
CA LEU A 56 0.75 -5.31 -8.27
C LEU A 56 0.49 -4.48 -9.52
N ASP A 57 0.49 -3.16 -9.34
CA ASP A 57 0.35 -2.23 -10.45
C ASP A 57 1.70 -1.62 -10.84
N ALA A 58 1.90 -1.39 -12.13
CA ALA A 58 3.13 -0.78 -12.64
C ALA A 58 3.31 0.65 -12.12
N ALA A 59 2.22 1.39 -11.84
CA ALA A 59 2.32 2.73 -11.25
C ALA A 59 2.73 2.70 -9.78
N ALA A 60 2.52 1.59 -9.06
CA ALA A 60 3.01 1.45 -7.69
C ALA A 60 4.54 1.59 -7.62
N GLY A 61 5.27 0.99 -8.58
CA GLY A 61 6.74 1.10 -8.66
C GLY A 61 7.25 2.51 -8.98
N LYS A 62 6.43 3.35 -9.63
CA LYS A 62 6.73 4.76 -9.93
C LYS A 62 6.64 5.65 -8.68
N ALA A 63 5.70 5.35 -7.78
CA ALA A 63 5.48 6.13 -6.56
C ALA A 63 6.64 6.05 -5.55
N ALA A 64 7.48 5.00 -5.61
CA ALA A 64 8.65 4.87 -4.74
C ALA A 64 9.91 5.60 -5.25
N GLY A 65 9.77 6.65 -6.08
CA GLY A 65 10.86 7.45 -6.69
C GLY A 65 12.12 7.61 -5.82
N PRO A 66 13.33 7.58 -6.42
CA PRO A 66 14.57 7.63 -5.65
C PRO A 66 14.66 8.96 -4.91
N GLU A 67 14.91 8.92 -3.60
CA GLU A 67 15.61 10.01 -2.93
C GLU A 67 17.09 10.01 -3.33
#